data_AF-A0A933Z9N2-F1
#
_entry.id   AF-A0A933Z9N2-F1
#
_cell.length_a   1.000
_cell.length_b   1.000
_cell.length_c   1.000
_cell.angle_alpha   90.00
_cell.angle_beta   90.00
_cell.angle_gamma   90.00
#
_symmetry.space_group_name_H-M   'P 1'
#
loop_
_entity.id
_entity.type
_entity.pdbx_description
1 polymer ?
#
loop_
_entity_poly.entity_id
_entity_poly.type
_entity_poly.pdbx_seq_one_letter_code
_entity_poly.pdbx_strand_id
1 'polypeptide(L)'
;MHTHAALRVLPLVLLGLAPTACGSDASSTPWFVAKDAGAELDAQADNTVPDSPVDAAKDVSIEVTDAAAEPAPGDELPPAVTVDELKQLAGSSDCYKYQWKDRGQAPKGYVQGVALVFARAVCNPTRSDVVVVSQANTGDDLHDALSWYKTIFSGLGMSNEQAGVDTLRHAYTLLLGLGMRESSGEHCCGRDTSATNTTSDTAEAGAWQTSYNSHVFSPELPILFDKYKADSSGCLLDTFSAGVTCSASNWENWGSGDGLAFQQLEKECPAFAAEYAAVMLRVSGGSKGHYGPLRTQAAEVRPECDEMFHQVQTAVEKNLAACSAL
;
A
#
# COMPACT_ATOMS: atom_id res chain seq x y z
N MET A 1 -23.39 67.60 0.76
CA MET A 1 -23.75 66.22 1.14
C MET A 1 -23.70 65.34 -0.09
N HIS A 2 -22.53 64.81 -0.45
CA HIS A 2 -22.38 63.82 -1.53
C HIS A 2 -21.50 62.70 -0.98
N THR A 3 -22.09 61.54 -0.78
CA THR A 3 -21.43 60.31 -0.32
C THR A 3 -21.00 59.50 -1.54
N HIS A 4 -19.69 59.30 -1.70
CA HIS A 4 -19.13 58.35 -2.66
C HIS A 4 -19.16 56.93 -2.08
N ALA A 5 -19.87 56.02 -2.75
CA ALA A 5 -19.81 54.58 -2.50
C ALA A 5 -18.60 54.00 -3.23
N ALA A 6 -17.69 53.35 -2.49
CA ALA A 6 -16.55 52.63 -3.04
C ALA A 6 -16.97 51.18 -3.37
N LEU A 7 -16.90 50.83 -4.65
CA LEU A 7 -17.11 49.49 -5.17
C LEU A 7 -15.85 48.65 -4.87
N ARG A 8 -15.95 47.65 -3.99
CA ARG A 8 -14.88 46.65 -3.78
C ARG A 8 -14.98 45.57 -4.84
N VAL A 9 -13.96 45.49 -5.70
CA VAL A 9 -13.73 44.36 -6.62
C VAL A 9 -13.09 43.23 -5.82
N LEU A 10 -13.78 42.09 -5.71
CA LEU A 10 -13.21 40.85 -5.18
C LEU A 10 -12.37 40.17 -6.27
N PRO A 11 -11.19 39.62 -5.95
CA PRO A 11 -10.39 38.90 -6.92
C PRO A 11 -11.05 37.55 -7.23
N LEU A 12 -11.23 37.29 -8.52
CA LEU A 12 -11.65 36.00 -9.06
C LEU A 12 -10.46 35.04 -8.93
N VAL A 13 -10.51 34.15 -7.94
CA VAL A 13 -9.54 33.05 -7.80
C VAL A 13 -9.91 32.01 -8.87
N LEU A 14 -9.11 31.93 -9.95
CA LEU A 14 -9.15 30.79 -10.85
C LEU A 14 -8.58 29.58 -10.11
N LEU A 15 -9.46 28.68 -9.66
CA LEU A 15 -9.10 27.30 -9.33
C LEU A 15 -8.68 26.62 -10.64
N GLY A 16 -7.38 26.55 -10.89
CA GLY A 16 -6.82 25.70 -11.93
C GLY A 16 -7.10 24.25 -11.56
N LEU A 17 -7.85 23.54 -12.41
CA LEU A 17 -8.00 22.08 -12.31
C LEU A 17 -6.62 21.47 -12.49
N ALA A 18 -6.12 20.77 -11.46
CA ALA A 18 -4.92 19.95 -11.60
C ALA A 18 -5.20 18.87 -12.67
N PRO A 19 -4.24 18.60 -13.58
CA PRO A 19 -4.42 17.56 -14.59
C PRO A 19 -4.64 16.19 -13.92
N THR A 20 -5.69 15.48 -14.33
CA THR A 20 -5.95 14.08 -13.99
C THR A 20 -4.84 13.22 -14.59
N ALA A 21 -4.09 12.53 -13.74
CA ALA A 21 -2.74 12.06 -14.03
C ALA A 21 -2.65 10.54 -14.17
N CYS A 22 -3.75 9.87 -14.51
CA CYS A 22 -3.68 8.59 -15.22
C CYS A 22 -3.10 8.82 -16.63
N GLY A 23 -1.77 8.99 -16.73
CA GLY A 23 -1.01 8.80 -17.96
C GLY A 23 -1.01 9.91 -19.03
N SER A 24 -1.32 11.19 -18.74
CA SER A 24 -1.38 12.21 -19.82
C SER A 24 -0.16 13.13 -19.99
N ASP A 25 0.87 13.08 -19.12
CA ASP A 25 2.10 13.85 -19.38
C ASP A 25 3.06 13.06 -20.28
N ALA A 26 2.81 13.19 -21.59
CA ALA A 26 3.68 12.77 -22.70
C ALA A 26 5.09 13.44 -22.70
N SER A 27 5.48 14.14 -21.62
CA SER A 27 6.82 14.70 -21.42
C SER A 27 7.71 13.86 -20.52
N SER A 28 7.21 12.80 -19.86
CA SER A 28 8.11 11.74 -19.41
C SER A 28 8.50 10.93 -20.64
N THR A 29 9.77 10.96 -21.02
CA THR A 29 10.38 9.97 -21.93
C THR A 29 9.79 8.60 -21.64
N PRO A 30 9.30 7.85 -22.65
CA PRO A 30 8.75 6.52 -22.44
C PRO A 30 9.80 5.71 -21.69
N TRP A 31 9.51 5.40 -20.43
CA TRP A 31 10.37 4.52 -19.65
C TRP A 31 10.39 3.21 -20.40
N PHE A 32 11.58 2.83 -20.86
CA PHE A 32 11.77 1.65 -21.70
C PHE A 32 10.90 0.50 -21.19
N VAL A 33 9.95 0.12 -22.05
CA VAL A 33 9.23 -1.15 -22.00
C VAL A 33 10.23 -2.20 -21.55
N ALA A 34 9.97 -2.83 -20.41
CA ALA A 34 10.66 -4.05 -20.05
C ALA A 34 10.40 -5.01 -21.20
N LYS A 35 11.37 -5.15 -22.10
CA LYS A 35 11.39 -6.23 -23.08
C LYS A 35 11.27 -7.51 -22.26
N ASP A 36 10.13 -8.17 -22.42
CA ASP A 36 9.83 -9.54 -22.01
C ASP A 36 10.99 -10.21 -21.28
N ALA A 37 11.09 -9.98 -19.97
CA ALA A 37 11.85 -10.85 -19.11
C ALA A 37 10.96 -12.08 -18.85
N GLY A 38 10.76 -12.88 -19.91
CA GLY A 38 10.49 -14.30 -19.75
C GLY A 38 11.74 -14.94 -19.15
N ALA A 39 11.95 -14.70 -17.86
CA ALA A 39 12.91 -15.47 -17.09
C ALA A 39 12.23 -16.82 -16.80
N GLU A 40 12.59 -17.80 -17.60
CA GLU A 40 12.43 -19.21 -17.27
C GLU A 40 13.19 -19.45 -15.95
N LEU A 41 12.48 -19.37 -14.83
CA LEU A 41 13.00 -19.73 -13.52
C LEU A 41 12.92 -21.25 -13.39
N ASP A 42 14.02 -21.93 -13.69
CA ASP A 42 14.25 -23.33 -13.33
C ASP A 42 14.31 -23.45 -11.79
N ALA A 43 13.15 -23.66 -11.17
CA ALA A 43 13.05 -24.02 -9.77
C ALA A 43 13.34 -25.52 -9.60
N GLN A 44 14.61 -25.88 -9.46
CA GLN A 44 14.99 -27.18 -8.89
C GLN A 44 14.89 -27.12 -7.36
N ALA A 45 13.78 -27.63 -6.82
CA ALA A 45 13.64 -27.91 -5.40
C ALA A 45 14.36 -29.23 -5.07
N ASP A 46 15.54 -29.15 -4.45
CA ASP A 46 16.21 -30.29 -3.81
C ASP A 46 15.53 -30.57 -2.46
N ASN A 47 14.64 -31.56 -2.46
CA ASN A 47 13.97 -32.08 -1.29
C ASN A 47 14.81 -33.20 -0.67
N THR A 48 15.82 -32.84 0.12
CA THR A 48 16.53 -33.78 1.00
C THR A 48 16.46 -33.30 2.45
N VAL A 49 15.44 -33.78 3.16
CA VAL A 49 15.30 -33.63 4.62
C VAL A 49 16.09 -34.76 5.30
N PRO A 50 17.10 -34.45 6.15
CA PRO A 50 17.72 -35.47 6.98
C PRO A 50 16.84 -35.81 8.19
N ASP A 51 16.52 -37.09 8.33
CA ASP A 51 15.93 -37.68 9.53
C ASP A 51 16.77 -37.33 10.77
N SER A 52 16.13 -36.76 11.78
CA SER A 52 16.68 -36.62 13.14
C SER A 52 15.74 -37.23 14.18
N PRO A 53 16.28 -37.77 15.27
CA PRO A 53 15.59 -38.72 16.13
C PRO A 53 14.61 -38.01 17.08
N VAL A 54 13.44 -38.61 17.24
CA VAL A 54 12.43 -38.28 18.24
C VAL A 54 12.90 -38.73 19.63
N ASP A 55 13.31 -37.77 20.46
CA ASP A 55 13.50 -37.98 21.90
C ASP A 55 12.20 -37.75 22.67
N ALA A 56 11.94 -38.66 23.60
CA ALA A 56 10.72 -38.78 24.38
C ALA A 56 10.45 -37.58 25.30
N ALA A 57 9.26 -36.99 25.18
CA ALA A 57 8.76 -35.95 26.06
C ALA A 57 8.46 -36.51 27.46
N LYS A 58 9.02 -35.85 28.49
CA LYS A 58 8.64 -36.03 29.90
C LYS A 58 7.37 -35.23 30.17
N ASP A 59 6.39 -35.93 30.74
CA ASP A 59 5.14 -35.42 31.25
C ASP A 59 5.40 -34.46 32.44
N VAL A 60 5.05 -33.18 32.29
CA VAL A 60 5.11 -32.18 33.36
C VAL A 60 3.69 -31.65 33.55
N SER A 61 3.04 -32.13 34.59
CA SER A 61 1.75 -31.65 35.06
C SER A 61 1.92 -30.25 35.67
N ILE A 62 1.40 -29.22 35.00
CA ILE A 62 1.30 -27.86 35.55
C ILE A 62 -0.09 -27.73 36.16
N GLU A 63 -0.16 -27.53 37.48
CA GLU A 63 -1.39 -27.14 38.17
C GLU A 63 -1.75 -25.70 37.75
N VAL A 64 -2.82 -25.58 36.97
CA VAL A 64 -3.43 -24.31 36.60
C VAL A 64 -4.39 -23.92 37.72
N THR A 65 -4.00 -22.95 38.54
CA THR A 65 -4.92 -22.29 39.49
C THR A 65 -5.62 -21.13 38.78
N ASP A 66 -6.76 -21.45 38.15
CA ASP A 66 -7.68 -20.46 37.60
C ASP A 66 -8.42 -19.72 38.72
N ALA A 67 -7.96 -18.50 39.00
CA ALA A 67 -8.73 -17.48 39.71
C ALA A 67 -8.42 -16.11 39.10
N ALA A 68 -8.92 -15.87 37.88
CA ALA A 68 -8.96 -14.54 37.30
C ALA A 68 -9.89 -13.67 38.17
N ALA A 69 -9.32 -12.69 38.87
CA ALA A 69 -10.08 -11.72 39.64
C ALA A 69 -11.03 -10.96 38.71
N GLU A 70 -12.30 -10.87 39.08
CA GLU A 70 -13.25 -9.98 38.40
C GLU A 70 -12.70 -8.54 38.43
N PRO A 71 -12.71 -7.83 37.28
CA PRO A 71 -12.27 -6.44 37.23
C PRO A 71 -13.16 -5.58 38.13
N ALA A 72 -12.54 -4.68 38.89
CA ALA A 72 -13.24 -3.79 39.81
C ALA A 72 -14.28 -2.95 39.05
N PRO A 73 -15.47 -2.71 39.63
CA PRO A 73 -16.48 -1.85 39.03
C PRO A 73 -15.99 -0.40 39.08
N GLY A 74 -15.55 0.13 37.93
CA GLY A 74 -15.09 1.52 37.81
C GLY A 74 -14.12 1.81 36.67
N ASP A 75 -13.49 0.79 36.08
CA ASP A 75 -12.58 0.96 34.93
C ASP A 75 -13.37 0.86 33.62
N GLU A 76 -14.09 1.93 33.27
CA GLU A 76 -14.64 2.07 31.91
C GLU A 76 -13.47 2.20 30.93
N LEU A 77 -13.29 1.19 30.06
CA LEU A 77 -12.25 1.21 29.04
C LEU A 77 -12.37 2.50 28.22
N PRO A 78 -11.26 3.17 27.87
CA PRO A 78 -11.31 4.35 27.03
C PRO A 78 -12.05 4.03 25.72
N PRO A 79 -12.83 4.98 25.17
CA PRO A 79 -13.65 4.73 23.99
C PRO A 79 -12.78 4.24 22.83
N ALA A 80 -13.32 3.26 22.09
CA ALA A 80 -12.68 2.67 20.92
C ALA A 80 -12.25 3.75 19.92
N VAL A 81 -10.98 3.74 19.48
CA VAL A 81 -10.58 4.55 18.33
C VAL A 81 -11.40 4.10 17.13
N THR A 82 -12.07 5.03 16.48
CA THR A 82 -12.95 4.78 15.35
C THR A 82 -12.19 4.85 14.04
N VAL A 83 -12.73 4.20 13.00
CA VAL A 83 -12.22 4.31 11.62
C VAL A 83 -12.19 5.78 11.17
N ASP A 84 -13.19 6.58 11.57
CA ASP A 84 -13.25 8.00 11.22
C ASP A 84 -12.15 8.82 11.89
N GLU A 85 -11.74 8.49 13.11
CA GLU A 85 -10.60 9.13 13.77
C GLU A 85 -9.29 8.81 13.04
N LEU A 86 -9.08 7.56 12.60
CA LEU A 86 -7.91 7.19 11.79
C LEU A 86 -7.91 7.93 10.45
N LYS A 87 -9.07 8.03 9.78
CA LYS A 87 -9.22 8.83 8.55
C LYS A 87 -8.95 10.31 8.81
N GLN A 88 -9.38 10.85 9.94
CA GLN A 88 -9.16 12.26 10.27
C GLN A 88 -7.68 12.54 10.56
N LEU A 89 -7.00 11.64 11.29
CA LEU A 89 -5.56 11.68 11.53
C LEU A 89 -4.80 11.72 10.21
N ALA A 90 -5.05 10.75 9.32
CA ALA A 90 -4.39 10.69 8.02
C ALA A 90 -4.72 11.90 7.14
N GLY A 91 -6.00 12.27 7.06
CA GLY A 91 -6.49 13.36 6.22
C GLY A 91 -6.19 14.78 6.72
N SER A 92 -5.58 14.94 7.89
CA SER A 92 -5.10 16.22 8.43
C SER A 92 -3.59 16.27 8.65
N SER A 93 -2.90 15.16 8.39
CA SER A 93 -1.46 14.99 8.50
C SER A 93 -0.68 15.90 7.56
N ASP A 94 0.60 16.09 7.86
CA ASP A 94 1.51 16.80 6.96
C ASP A 94 1.86 15.95 5.72
N CYS A 95 1.76 14.62 5.79
CA CYS A 95 1.81 13.73 4.62
C CYS A 95 0.74 14.09 3.59
N TYR A 96 -0.50 14.31 4.01
CA TYR A 96 -1.57 14.72 3.10
C TYR A 96 -1.32 16.10 2.48
N LYS A 97 -0.72 17.03 3.23
CA LYS A 97 -0.44 18.40 2.75
C LYS A 97 0.75 18.45 1.79
N TYR A 98 1.58 17.41 1.77
CA TYR A 98 2.79 17.35 0.96
C TYR A 98 2.47 17.49 -0.54
N GLN A 99 3.31 18.26 -1.24
CA GLN A 99 3.23 18.46 -2.68
C GLN A 99 4.26 17.55 -3.36
N TRP A 100 3.77 16.45 -3.92
CA TRP A 100 4.56 15.45 -4.60
C TRP A 100 5.13 16.01 -5.89
N LYS A 101 6.42 15.77 -6.14
CA LYS A 101 7.11 16.35 -7.28
C LYS A 101 6.48 15.85 -8.58
N ASP A 102 6.08 16.80 -9.43
CA ASP A 102 5.42 16.55 -10.73
C ASP A 102 4.13 15.71 -10.63
N ARG A 103 3.49 15.72 -9.46
CA ARG A 103 2.26 14.96 -9.15
C ARG A 103 1.23 15.77 -8.34
N GLY A 104 1.68 16.82 -7.64
CA GLY A 104 0.79 17.69 -6.87
C GLY A 104 0.42 17.08 -5.51
N GLN A 105 -0.71 17.50 -4.95
CA GLN A 105 -1.19 16.95 -3.69
C GLN A 105 -1.86 15.59 -3.90
N ALA A 106 -1.59 14.63 -3.01
CA ALA A 106 -2.28 13.35 -3.02
C ALA A 106 -3.81 13.51 -2.78
N PRO A 107 -4.66 12.71 -3.43
CA PRO A 107 -6.08 12.64 -3.08
C PRO A 107 -6.24 12.31 -1.59
N LYS A 108 -7.14 13.02 -0.91
CA LYS A 108 -7.36 12.79 0.53
C LYS A 108 -7.77 11.34 0.80
N GLY A 109 -8.67 10.79 -0.03
CA GLY A 109 -9.11 9.40 0.04
C GLY A 109 -7.97 8.38 -0.11
N TYR A 110 -6.97 8.68 -0.95
CA TYR A 110 -5.80 7.82 -1.11
C TYR A 110 -4.97 7.74 0.17
N VAL A 111 -4.60 8.88 0.77
CA VAL A 111 -3.82 8.91 2.02
C VAL A 111 -4.58 8.24 3.17
N GLN A 112 -5.89 8.51 3.28
CA GLN A 112 -6.75 7.87 4.27
C GLN A 112 -6.85 6.36 4.06
N GLY A 113 -7.03 5.93 2.81
CA GLY A 113 -7.17 4.52 2.45
C GLY A 113 -5.90 3.73 2.78
N VAL A 114 -4.72 4.22 2.38
CA VAL A 114 -3.45 3.56 2.68
C VAL A 114 -3.20 3.50 4.20
N ALA A 115 -3.57 4.55 4.94
CA ALA A 115 -3.51 4.55 6.41
C ALA A 115 -4.39 3.47 7.05
N LEU A 116 -5.61 3.25 6.54
CA LEU A 116 -6.49 2.19 7.03
C LEU A 116 -5.97 0.78 6.69
N VAL A 117 -5.38 0.60 5.51
CA VAL A 117 -4.75 -0.68 5.14
C VAL A 117 -3.55 -0.97 6.06
N PHE A 118 -2.71 0.03 6.33
CA PHE A 118 -1.63 -0.10 7.31
C PHE A 118 -2.16 -0.44 8.72
N ALA A 119 -3.21 0.25 9.18
CA ALA A 119 -3.86 -0.05 10.46
C ALA A 119 -4.33 -1.52 10.54
N ARG A 120 -4.94 -2.03 9.46
CA ARG A 120 -5.35 -3.45 9.36
C ARG A 120 -4.13 -4.39 9.44
N ALA A 121 -3.01 -4.04 8.81
CA ALA A 121 -1.78 -4.82 8.89
C ALA A 121 -1.20 -4.85 10.33
N VAL A 122 -1.20 -3.71 11.03
CA VAL A 122 -0.78 -3.63 12.44
C VAL A 122 -1.67 -4.50 13.34
N CYS A 123 -2.98 -4.50 13.10
CA CYS A 123 -3.94 -5.35 13.82
C CYS A 123 -3.78 -6.85 13.57
N ASN A 124 -3.20 -7.23 12.43
CA ASN A 124 -3.10 -8.63 11.98
C ASN A 124 -1.65 -8.99 11.65
N PRO A 125 -0.71 -8.89 12.61
CA PRO A 125 0.72 -9.01 12.32
C PRO A 125 1.15 -10.42 11.91
N THR A 126 0.31 -11.42 12.17
CA THR A 126 0.55 -12.83 11.82
C THR A 126 -0.02 -13.23 10.46
N ARG A 127 -0.72 -12.33 9.75
CA ARG A 127 -1.17 -12.58 8.38
C ARG A 127 0.06 -12.76 7.48
N SER A 128 0.07 -13.79 6.65
CA SER A 128 1.27 -14.25 5.95
C SER A 128 1.89 -13.19 5.02
N ASP A 129 1.06 -12.41 4.32
CA ASP A 129 1.49 -11.24 3.55
C ASP A 129 2.12 -10.16 4.46
N VAL A 130 1.55 -9.89 5.64
CA VAL A 130 2.10 -8.89 6.59
C VAL A 130 3.46 -9.35 7.12
N VAL A 131 3.63 -10.65 7.35
CA VAL A 131 4.92 -11.24 7.72
C VAL A 131 5.96 -10.98 6.62
N VAL A 132 5.62 -11.13 5.34
CA VAL A 132 6.52 -10.80 4.21
C VAL A 132 6.88 -9.31 4.18
N VAL A 133 5.89 -8.42 4.33
CA VAL A 133 6.10 -6.97 4.29
C VAL A 133 6.95 -6.47 5.46
N SER A 134 6.82 -7.09 6.63
CA SER A 134 7.51 -6.70 7.86
C SER A 134 8.88 -7.33 8.05
N GLN A 135 9.39 -8.15 7.12
CA GLN A 135 10.71 -8.76 7.24
C GLN A 135 11.81 -7.72 7.31
N ALA A 136 12.88 -8.03 8.05
CA ALA A 136 14.11 -7.25 8.02
C ALA A 136 14.63 -7.09 6.58
N ASN A 137 15.45 -6.07 6.37
CA ASN A 137 16.18 -5.86 5.14
C ASN A 137 16.91 -7.14 4.73
N THR A 138 16.63 -7.59 3.50
CA THR A 138 17.13 -8.86 2.97
C THR A 138 18.57 -8.76 2.44
N GLY A 139 19.04 -7.55 2.12
CA GLY A 139 20.28 -7.34 1.38
C GLY A 139 20.17 -7.65 -0.12
N ASP A 140 18.98 -8.01 -0.62
CA ASP A 140 18.73 -8.26 -2.04
C ASP A 140 18.26 -7.00 -2.77
N ASP A 141 19.22 -6.18 -3.20
CA ASP A 141 18.94 -4.95 -3.96
C ASP A 141 18.29 -5.19 -5.34
N LEU A 142 18.24 -6.43 -5.85
CA LEU A 142 17.64 -6.73 -7.15
C LEU A 142 16.12 -6.83 -7.04
N HIS A 143 15.63 -7.45 -5.97
CA HIS A 143 14.22 -7.79 -5.81
C HIS A 143 13.53 -7.04 -4.66
N ASP A 144 14.25 -6.68 -3.60
CA ASP A 144 13.67 -6.03 -2.43
C ASP A 144 13.84 -4.50 -2.49
N ALA A 145 12.72 -3.78 -2.53
CA ALA A 145 12.69 -2.33 -2.53
C ALA A 145 13.33 -1.71 -1.28
N LEU A 146 13.16 -2.27 -0.07
CA LEU A 146 13.76 -1.66 1.13
C LEU A 146 15.27 -1.90 1.19
N SER A 147 15.75 -3.01 0.63
CA SER A 147 17.19 -3.20 0.42
C SER A 147 17.71 -2.15 -0.57
N TRP A 148 17.05 -2.04 -1.73
CA TRP A 148 17.42 -1.08 -2.77
C TRP A 148 17.37 0.38 -2.30
N TYR A 149 16.43 0.73 -1.42
CA TYR A 149 16.26 2.06 -0.84
C TYR A 149 17.06 2.29 0.45
N LYS A 150 17.92 1.35 0.88
CA LYS A 150 18.61 1.40 2.19
C LYS A 150 19.31 2.73 2.47
N THR A 151 19.94 3.35 1.48
CA THR A 151 20.63 4.64 1.67
C THR A 151 19.65 5.79 1.93
N ILE A 152 18.49 5.79 1.26
CA ILE A 152 17.44 6.80 1.47
C ILE A 152 16.86 6.67 2.87
N PHE A 153 16.45 5.45 3.26
CA PHE A 153 15.90 5.19 4.59
C PHE A 153 16.90 5.52 5.71
N SER A 154 18.15 5.06 5.59
CA SER A 154 19.16 5.35 6.61
C SER A 154 19.51 6.84 6.69
N GLY A 155 19.52 7.58 5.58
CA GLY A 155 19.66 9.03 5.57
C GLY A 155 18.53 9.79 6.27
N LEU A 156 17.35 9.17 6.41
CA LEU A 156 16.19 9.70 7.14
C LEU A 156 16.09 9.16 8.58
N GLY A 157 17.04 8.32 9.02
CA GLY A 157 17.00 7.69 10.35
C GLY A 157 16.00 6.54 10.49
N MET A 158 15.50 6.01 9.37
CA MET A 158 14.54 4.90 9.31
C MET A 158 15.30 3.58 9.12
N SER A 159 15.48 2.79 10.18
CA SER A 159 16.17 1.50 10.10
C SER A 159 15.22 0.37 9.68
N ASN A 160 15.64 -0.45 8.72
CA ASN A 160 14.93 -1.66 8.29
C ASN A 160 15.66 -2.95 8.69
N GLU A 161 16.69 -2.88 9.54
CA GLU A 161 17.54 -4.03 9.87
C GLU A 161 16.88 -5.07 10.79
N GLN A 162 15.69 -4.76 11.33
CA GLN A 162 14.91 -5.66 12.18
C GLN A 162 13.55 -5.92 11.57
N ALA A 163 13.05 -7.15 11.68
CA ALA A 163 11.69 -7.45 11.30
C ALA A 163 10.72 -6.83 12.31
N GLY A 164 9.53 -6.44 11.86
CA GLY A 164 8.46 -5.95 12.72
C GLY A 164 7.79 -4.68 12.22
N VAL A 165 7.10 -4.00 13.13
CA VAL A 165 6.18 -2.90 12.82
C VAL A 165 6.88 -1.67 12.22
N ASP A 166 8.12 -1.38 12.61
CA ASP A 166 8.87 -0.29 12.00
C ASP A 166 9.17 -0.55 10.52
N THR A 167 9.65 -1.76 10.18
CA THR A 167 9.91 -2.12 8.79
C THR A 167 8.62 -2.21 7.97
N LEU A 168 7.52 -2.69 8.57
CA LEU A 168 6.19 -2.61 7.97
C LEU A 168 5.79 -1.15 7.66
N ARG A 169 5.96 -0.26 8.63
CA ARG A 169 5.64 1.18 8.50
C ARG A 169 6.48 1.86 7.43
N HIS A 170 7.77 1.55 7.35
CA HIS A 170 8.65 2.05 6.30
C HIS A 170 8.25 1.51 4.91
N ALA A 171 7.81 0.25 4.81
CA ALA A 171 7.27 -0.30 3.57
C ALA A 171 6.01 0.46 3.11
N TYR A 172 5.07 0.75 4.00
CA TYR A 172 3.87 1.54 3.68
C TYR A 172 4.19 3.01 3.37
N THR A 173 5.24 3.57 3.96
CA THR A 173 5.76 4.90 3.60
C THR A 173 6.24 4.94 2.15
N LEU A 174 7.01 3.94 1.71
CA LEU A 174 7.43 3.82 0.31
C LEU A 174 6.26 3.48 -0.62
N LEU A 175 5.33 2.62 -0.19
CA LEU A 175 4.12 2.26 -0.94
C LEU A 175 3.27 3.47 -1.29
N LEU A 176 3.11 4.40 -0.35
CA LEU A 176 2.37 5.65 -0.57
C LEU A 176 3.06 6.49 -1.65
N GLY A 177 4.39 6.62 -1.58
CA GLY A 177 5.16 7.32 -2.61
C GLY A 177 5.12 6.63 -3.97
N LEU A 178 5.08 5.30 -4.00
CA LEU A 178 4.93 4.53 -5.22
C LEU A 178 3.61 4.83 -5.92
N GLY A 179 2.48 4.74 -5.22
CA GLY A 179 1.18 5.01 -5.85
C GLY A 179 1.04 6.46 -6.34
N MET A 180 1.68 7.42 -5.66
CA MET A 180 1.78 8.78 -6.18
C MET A 180 2.57 8.87 -7.48
N ARG A 181 3.63 8.07 -7.66
CA ARG A 181 4.41 8.06 -8.90
C ARG A 181 3.69 7.36 -10.05
N GLU A 182 3.00 6.26 -9.76
CA GLU A 182 2.31 5.42 -10.74
C GLU A 182 1.00 6.04 -11.24
N SER A 183 0.18 6.58 -10.33
CA SER A 183 -1.20 6.98 -10.65
C SER A 183 -1.61 8.34 -10.06
N SER A 184 -0.70 9.05 -9.40
CA SER A 184 -1.04 10.18 -8.52
C SER A 184 -2.05 9.82 -7.42
N GLY A 185 -2.08 8.55 -7.01
CA GLY A 185 -3.00 8.05 -5.99
C GLY A 185 -4.42 7.81 -6.47
N GLU A 186 -4.69 7.86 -7.78
CA GLU A 186 -6.00 7.57 -8.34
C GLU A 186 -6.25 6.05 -8.37
N HIS A 187 -7.24 5.58 -7.61
CA HIS A 187 -7.50 4.14 -7.45
C HIS A 187 -7.95 3.42 -8.71
N CYS A 188 -8.46 4.15 -9.70
CA CYS A 188 -9.14 3.59 -10.85
C CYS A 188 -8.31 3.66 -12.13
N CYS A 189 -7.05 4.10 -12.09
CA CYS A 189 -6.26 4.25 -13.31
C CYS A 189 -6.25 2.97 -14.12
N GLY A 190 -6.59 3.10 -15.41
CA GLY A 190 -6.40 2.05 -16.40
C GLY A 190 -4.95 2.03 -16.87
N ARG A 191 -4.66 1.14 -17.82
CA ARG A 191 -3.33 1.04 -18.42
C ARG A 191 -2.87 2.35 -19.01
N ASP A 192 -1.55 2.52 -19.12
CA ASP A 192 -0.96 3.47 -20.04
C ASP A 192 -1.37 3.12 -21.49
N THR A 193 -2.15 4.00 -22.11
CA THR A 193 -2.62 3.80 -23.49
C THR A 193 -1.51 3.95 -24.54
N SER A 194 -0.38 4.57 -24.17
CA SER A 194 0.82 4.68 -25.00
C SER A 194 1.67 3.41 -24.99
N ALA A 195 1.45 2.52 -24.02
CA ALA A 195 2.12 1.24 -23.90
C ALA A 195 1.38 0.12 -24.70
N THR A 196 2.12 -0.95 -25.00
CA THR A 196 1.62 -2.09 -25.80
C THR A 196 1.20 -3.31 -24.98
N ASN A 197 1.29 -3.23 -23.65
CA ASN A 197 0.85 -4.26 -22.71
C ASN A 197 -0.69 -4.28 -22.59
N THR A 198 -1.34 -4.77 -23.65
CA THR A 198 -2.81 -4.75 -23.79
C THR A 198 -3.45 -6.12 -23.52
N THR A 199 -2.72 -7.07 -22.94
CA THR A 199 -3.23 -8.42 -22.65
C THR A 199 -3.80 -8.49 -21.23
N SER A 200 -4.60 -9.51 -20.93
CA SER A 200 -5.12 -9.74 -19.57
C SER A 200 -4.03 -9.78 -18.51
N ASP A 201 -2.88 -10.34 -18.87
CA ASP A 201 -1.83 -10.65 -17.90
C ASP A 201 -0.85 -9.49 -17.71
N THR A 202 -0.74 -8.62 -18.71
CA THR A 202 0.28 -7.56 -18.75
C THR A 202 -0.28 -6.15 -18.62
N ALA A 203 -1.60 -5.97 -18.80
CA ALA A 203 -2.23 -4.69 -18.57
C ALA A 203 -2.18 -4.33 -17.07
N GLU A 204 -1.58 -3.18 -16.78
CA GLU A 204 -1.50 -2.60 -15.45
C GLU A 204 -2.82 -1.90 -15.07
N ALA A 205 -3.13 -1.89 -13.77
CA ALA A 205 -4.36 -1.29 -13.27
C ALA A 205 -4.18 -0.75 -11.83
N GLY A 206 -5.10 0.13 -11.43
CA GLY A 206 -5.22 0.61 -10.06
C GLY A 206 -4.19 1.65 -9.68
N ALA A 207 -4.15 1.98 -8.38
CA ALA A 207 -3.28 3.06 -7.87
C ALA A 207 -1.78 2.74 -7.97
N TRP A 208 -1.40 1.47 -7.99
CA TRP A 208 -0.01 1.03 -8.08
C TRP A 208 0.39 0.49 -9.45
N GLN A 209 -0.55 0.47 -10.42
CA GLN A 209 -0.29 0.02 -11.79
C GLN A 209 0.38 -1.37 -11.82
N THR A 210 -0.14 -2.33 -11.03
CA THR A 210 0.38 -3.71 -11.01
C THR A 210 -0.30 -4.53 -12.11
N SER A 211 0.41 -5.47 -12.74
CA SER A 211 -0.17 -6.39 -13.73
C SER A 211 -0.21 -7.84 -13.25
N TYR A 212 -1.23 -8.61 -13.67
CA TYR A 212 -1.52 -9.95 -13.15
C TYR A 212 -0.38 -10.98 -13.26
N ASN A 213 0.48 -10.89 -14.28
CA ASN A 213 1.64 -11.77 -14.42
C ASN A 213 2.63 -11.70 -13.22
N SER A 214 2.49 -10.72 -12.31
CA SER A 214 3.26 -10.65 -11.08
C SER A 214 2.92 -11.73 -10.05
N HIS A 215 1.78 -12.44 -10.18
CA HIS A 215 1.34 -13.43 -9.19
C HIS A 215 2.34 -14.56 -8.94
N VAL A 216 3.28 -14.77 -9.86
CA VAL A 216 4.32 -15.80 -9.76
C VAL A 216 5.48 -15.44 -8.82
N PHE A 217 5.61 -14.17 -8.41
CA PHE A 217 6.76 -13.71 -7.63
C PHE A 217 6.70 -14.08 -6.14
N SER A 218 5.51 -14.43 -5.63
CA SER A 218 5.34 -14.89 -4.25
C SER A 218 4.05 -15.71 -4.10
N PRO A 219 4.06 -16.78 -3.29
CA PRO A 219 2.85 -17.56 -3.00
C PRO A 219 1.76 -16.75 -2.28
N GLU A 220 2.11 -15.62 -1.66
CA GLU A 220 1.14 -14.74 -0.97
C GLU A 220 0.22 -13.99 -1.94
N LEU A 221 0.71 -13.72 -3.15
CA LEU A 221 -0.01 -12.93 -4.16
C LEU A 221 -1.30 -13.61 -4.65
N PRO A 222 -1.29 -14.91 -5.06
CA PRO A 222 -2.54 -15.60 -5.37
C PRO A 222 -3.44 -15.77 -4.15
N ILE A 223 -2.89 -15.93 -2.93
CA ILE A 223 -3.70 -16.01 -1.69
C ILE A 223 -4.48 -14.72 -1.46
N LEU A 224 -3.82 -13.56 -1.60
CA LEU A 224 -4.49 -12.26 -1.53
C LEU A 224 -5.54 -12.09 -2.62
N PHE A 225 -5.22 -12.48 -3.86
CA PHE A 225 -6.15 -12.37 -4.97
C PHE A 225 -7.41 -13.20 -4.73
N ASP A 226 -7.27 -14.47 -4.36
CA ASP A 226 -8.40 -15.36 -4.09
C ASP A 226 -9.24 -14.87 -2.92
N LYS A 227 -8.60 -14.36 -1.84
CA LYS A 227 -9.30 -13.78 -0.68
C LYS A 227 -10.24 -12.65 -1.10
N TYR A 228 -9.73 -11.65 -1.81
CA TYR A 228 -10.52 -10.47 -2.17
C TYR A 228 -11.47 -10.70 -3.35
N LYS A 229 -11.16 -11.67 -4.22
CA LYS A 229 -12.09 -12.17 -5.23
C LYS A 229 -13.31 -12.86 -4.60
N ALA A 230 -13.12 -13.52 -3.45
CA ALA A 230 -14.20 -14.18 -2.71
C ALA A 230 -15.00 -13.22 -1.82
N ASP A 231 -14.37 -12.18 -1.26
CA ASP A 231 -15.00 -11.22 -0.36
C ASP A 231 -14.46 -9.80 -0.56
N SER A 232 -15.35 -8.88 -0.96
CA SER A 232 -15.05 -7.47 -1.20
C SER A 232 -15.38 -6.54 -0.01
N SER A 233 -15.82 -7.08 1.13
CA SER A 233 -16.19 -6.28 2.31
C SER A 233 -15.03 -5.41 2.82
N GLY A 234 -13.80 -5.87 2.64
CA GLY A 234 -12.57 -5.19 3.07
C GLY A 234 -11.98 -4.19 2.08
N CYS A 235 -12.65 -3.87 0.96
CA CYS A 235 -12.06 -3.17 -0.19
C CYS A 235 -11.74 -1.69 0.01
N LEU A 236 -12.41 -1.02 0.96
CA LEU A 236 -12.25 0.41 1.26
C LEU A 236 -12.48 1.37 0.07
N LEU A 237 -13.23 0.94 -0.96
CA LEU A 237 -13.48 1.74 -2.17
C LEU A 237 -14.09 3.12 -1.87
N ASP A 238 -15.05 3.20 -0.95
CA ASP A 238 -15.68 4.47 -0.54
C ASP A 238 -14.67 5.46 0.04
N THR A 239 -13.61 4.96 0.69
CA THR A 239 -12.55 5.82 1.24
C THR A 239 -11.61 6.26 0.12
N PHE A 240 -11.13 5.34 -0.71
CA PHE A 240 -10.17 5.66 -1.78
C PHE A 240 -10.76 6.51 -2.90
N SER A 241 -12.06 6.38 -3.18
CA SER A 241 -12.76 7.19 -4.20
C SER A 241 -13.06 8.61 -3.74
N ALA A 242 -12.87 8.94 -2.46
CA ALA A 242 -13.15 10.27 -1.93
C ALA A 242 -12.23 11.34 -2.56
N GLY A 243 -12.83 12.20 -3.39
CA GLY A 243 -12.12 13.28 -4.10
C GLY A 243 -11.42 12.81 -5.39
N VAL A 244 -11.69 11.59 -5.87
CA VAL A 244 -11.19 11.07 -7.14
C VAL A 244 -12.36 10.99 -8.12
N THR A 245 -12.12 11.36 -9.39
CA THR A 245 -13.10 11.19 -10.46
C THR A 245 -12.43 10.49 -11.64
N CYS A 246 -13.00 9.36 -12.02
CA CYS A 246 -12.41 8.46 -13.00
C CYS A 246 -13.13 8.59 -14.33
N SER A 247 -12.38 8.71 -15.41
CA SER A 247 -12.93 8.66 -16.77
C SER A 247 -13.41 7.24 -17.11
N ALA A 248 -14.28 7.11 -18.11
CA ALA A 248 -14.70 5.81 -18.61
C ALA A 248 -13.52 4.98 -19.14
N SER A 249 -12.49 5.62 -19.71
CA SER A 249 -11.28 4.94 -20.18
C SER A 249 -10.44 4.38 -19.03
N ASN A 250 -10.38 5.05 -17.87
CA ASN A 250 -9.68 4.52 -16.70
C ASN A 250 -10.31 3.21 -16.22
N TRP A 251 -11.63 3.10 -16.31
CA TRP A 251 -12.36 1.88 -15.95
C TRP A 251 -12.23 0.72 -16.96
N GLU A 252 -11.65 0.94 -18.13
CA GLU A 252 -11.49 -0.10 -19.14
C GLU A 252 -10.49 -1.18 -18.69
N ASN A 253 -10.90 -2.45 -18.79
CA ASN A 253 -10.08 -3.62 -18.49
C ASN A 253 -9.89 -4.45 -19.75
N TRP A 254 -8.76 -5.12 -19.87
CA TRP A 254 -8.32 -5.74 -21.12
C TRP A 254 -8.23 -7.25 -21.02
N GLY A 255 -8.62 -7.96 -22.07
CA GLY A 255 -8.54 -9.41 -22.16
C GLY A 255 -9.71 -10.15 -21.48
N SER A 256 -9.41 -11.28 -20.85
CA SER A 256 -10.39 -12.17 -20.20
C SER A 256 -9.76 -12.97 -19.06
N GLY A 257 -10.57 -13.74 -18.33
CA GLY A 257 -10.08 -14.64 -17.28
C GLY A 257 -9.56 -13.92 -16.04
N ASP A 258 -8.62 -14.53 -15.32
CA ASP A 258 -8.14 -14.01 -14.04
C ASP A 258 -7.36 -12.71 -14.19
N GLY A 259 -6.64 -12.48 -15.29
CA GLY A 259 -5.99 -11.20 -15.54
C GLY A 259 -6.97 -10.03 -15.71
N LEU A 260 -8.13 -10.27 -16.33
CA LEU A 260 -9.20 -9.26 -16.39
C LEU A 260 -9.81 -9.02 -15.00
N ALA A 261 -10.07 -10.10 -14.24
CA ALA A 261 -10.62 -10.01 -12.89
C ALA A 261 -9.65 -9.31 -11.92
N PHE A 262 -8.34 -9.52 -12.10
CA PHE A 262 -7.29 -8.83 -11.35
C PHE A 262 -7.31 -7.32 -11.62
N GLN A 263 -7.36 -6.90 -12.90
CA GLN A 263 -7.47 -5.48 -13.25
C GLN A 263 -8.72 -4.82 -12.64
N GLN A 264 -9.86 -5.52 -12.66
CA GLN A 264 -11.09 -5.06 -12.01
C GLN A 264 -10.88 -4.90 -10.51
N LEU A 265 -10.31 -5.91 -9.86
CA LEU A 265 -10.08 -5.91 -8.41
C LEU A 265 -9.08 -4.83 -7.99
N GLU A 266 -8.01 -4.57 -8.75
CA GLU A 266 -7.07 -3.47 -8.49
C GLU A 266 -7.77 -2.10 -8.45
N LYS A 267 -8.83 -1.91 -9.26
CA LYS A 267 -9.56 -0.63 -9.37
C LYS A 267 -10.73 -0.51 -8.40
N GLU A 268 -11.47 -1.59 -8.22
CA GLU A 268 -12.69 -1.67 -7.41
C GLU A 268 -12.39 -2.03 -5.96
N CYS A 269 -11.19 -2.57 -5.68
CA CYS A 269 -10.75 -2.97 -4.35
C CYS A 269 -9.36 -2.38 -4.01
N PRO A 270 -9.25 -1.07 -3.74
CA PRO A 270 -7.94 -0.45 -3.56
C PRO A 270 -7.19 -0.94 -2.32
N ALA A 271 -7.89 -1.50 -1.31
CA ALA A 271 -7.23 -2.20 -0.20
C ALA A 271 -6.50 -3.47 -0.65
N PHE A 272 -7.07 -4.25 -1.58
CA PHE A 272 -6.39 -5.38 -2.20
C PHE A 272 -5.15 -4.90 -2.95
N ALA A 273 -5.31 -3.89 -3.81
CA ALA A 273 -4.22 -3.29 -4.58
C ALA A 273 -3.04 -2.85 -3.68
N ALA A 274 -3.36 -2.23 -2.53
CA ALA A 274 -2.37 -1.80 -1.55
C ALA A 274 -1.63 -2.99 -0.91
N GLU A 275 -2.35 -4.00 -0.42
CA GLU A 275 -1.75 -5.18 0.23
C GLU A 275 -0.91 -5.99 -0.76
N TYR A 276 -1.39 -6.14 -2.00
CA TYR A 276 -0.70 -6.83 -3.07
C TYR A 276 0.60 -6.09 -3.45
N ALA A 277 0.52 -4.78 -3.68
CA ALA A 277 1.67 -3.94 -4.01
C ALA A 277 2.69 -3.88 -2.85
N ALA A 278 2.23 -3.97 -1.59
CA ALA A 278 3.11 -4.05 -0.43
C ALA A 278 3.96 -5.33 -0.43
N VAL A 279 3.39 -6.48 -0.79
CA VAL A 279 4.15 -7.72 -0.97
C VAL A 279 5.10 -7.59 -2.16
N MET A 280 4.62 -7.06 -3.30
CA MET A 280 5.42 -6.84 -4.49
C MET A 280 6.63 -5.93 -4.25
N LEU A 281 6.52 -4.91 -3.41
CA LEU A 281 7.66 -4.09 -2.98
C LEU A 281 8.81 -4.94 -2.43
N ARG A 282 8.51 -6.02 -1.71
CA ARG A 282 9.52 -6.88 -1.07
C ARG A 282 10.08 -7.93 -2.00
N VAL A 283 9.27 -8.46 -2.92
CA VAL A 283 9.63 -9.63 -3.74
C VAL A 283 9.99 -9.29 -5.19
N SER A 284 9.60 -8.11 -5.67
CA SER A 284 9.87 -7.62 -7.03
C SER A 284 9.83 -6.09 -7.10
N GLY A 285 10.36 -5.40 -6.10
CA GLY A 285 10.41 -3.93 -6.02
C GLY A 285 11.83 -3.33 -6.06
N GLY A 286 12.88 -4.16 -6.14
CA GLY A 286 14.27 -3.71 -6.18
C GLY A 286 14.71 -3.11 -7.53
N SER A 287 16.02 -3.00 -7.74
CA SER A 287 16.63 -2.41 -8.94
C SER A 287 16.29 -3.12 -10.26
N LYS A 288 15.85 -4.39 -10.21
CA LYS A 288 15.35 -5.17 -11.35
C LYS A 288 13.88 -5.56 -11.23
N GLY A 289 13.18 -4.97 -10.26
CA GLY A 289 11.80 -5.28 -9.95
C GLY A 289 10.80 -4.80 -11.01
N HIS A 290 9.54 -5.12 -10.75
CA HIS A 290 8.36 -4.78 -11.54
C HIS A 290 8.22 -3.27 -11.79
N TYR A 291 8.26 -2.48 -10.71
CA TYR A 291 7.92 -1.06 -10.76
C TYR A 291 9.08 -0.18 -11.25
N GLY A 292 8.86 0.52 -12.38
CA GLY A 292 9.83 1.48 -12.94
C GLY A 292 10.24 2.60 -11.98
N PRO A 293 9.30 3.25 -11.25
CA PRO A 293 9.60 4.26 -10.25
C PRO A 293 10.48 3.74 -9.11
N LEU A 294 10.38 2.48 -8.70
CA LEU A 294 11.26 1.93 -7.67
C LEU A 294 12.66 1.64 -8.21
N ARG A 295 12.75 1.02 -9.40
CA ARG A 295 14.05 0.73 -10.05
C ARG A 295 14.91 1.98 -10.16
N THR A 296 14.27 3.13 -10.44
CA THR A 296 14.92 4.43 -10.61
C THR A 296 14.97 5.29 -9.35
N GLN A 297 14.50 4.75 -8.21
CA GLN A 297 14.36 5.46 -6.93
C GLN A 297 13.55 6.76 -7.01
N ALA A 298 12.58 6.83 -7.93
CA ALA A 298 11.72 7.98 -8.17
C ALA A 298 10.51 8.05 -7.21
N ALA A 299 10.11 6.94 -6.58
CA ALA A 299 9.13 6.97 -5.50
C ALA A 299 9.76 7.64 -4.26
N GLU A 300 9.12 8.69 -3.75
CA GLU A 300 9.67 9.47 -2.64
C GLU A 300 9.36 8.79 -1.29
N VAL A 301 10.37 8.72 -0.41
CA VAL A 301 10.18 8.34 1.00
C VAL A 301 10.10 9.62 1.83
N ARG A 302 8.98 9.81 2.53
CA ARG A 302 8.65 11.07 3.22
C ARG A 302 8.54 10.87 4.74
N PRO A 303 9.37 11.54 5.57
CA PRO A 303 9.24 11.50 7.03
C PRO A 303 7.87 11.93 7.56
N GLU A 304 7.19 12.84 6.86
CA GLU A 304 5.86 13.30 7.24
C GLU A 304 4.80 12.20 7.09
N CYS A 305 4.99 11.28 6.14
CA CYS A 305 4.16 10.10 5.96
C CYS A 305 4.50 9.00 6.96
N ASP A 306 5.78 8.83 7.26
CA ASP A 306 6.23 7.92 8.31
C ASP A 306 5.65 8.29 9.69
N GLU A 307 5.68 9.57 10.04
CA GLU A 307 5.06 10.10 11.27
C GLU A 307 3.54 9.88 11.29
N MET A 308 2.84 10.10 10.16
CA MET A 308 1.42 9.81 10.06
C MET A 308 1.14 8.33 10.35
N PHE A 309 1.90 7.40 9.76
CA PHE A 309 1.72 5.97 10.03
C PHE A 309 2.07 5.60 11.47
N HIS A 310 3.10 6.22 12.07
CA HIS A 310 3.42 6.01 13.48
C HIS A 310 2.28 6.46 14.41
N GLN A 311 1.62 7.59 14.09
CA GLN A 311 0.43 8.05 14.80
C GLN A 311 -0.76 7.09 14.65
N VAL A 312 -0.99 6.55 13.44
CA VAL A 312 -2.00 5.52 13.18
C VAL A 312 -1.72 4.24 13.98
N GLN A 313 -0.47 3.75 13.95
CA GLN A 313 -0.02 2.60 14.73
C GLN A 313 -0.31 2.81 16.22
N THR A 314 0.13 3.96 16.76
CA THR A 314 -0.08 4.31 18.17
C THR A 314 -1.56 4.31 18.54
N ALA A 315 -2.42 4.84 17.67
CA ALA A 315 -3.86 4.91 17.92
C ALA A 315 -4.50 3.50 17.98
N VAL A 316 -4.09 2.61 17.08
CA VAL A 316 -4.56 1.22 17.01
C VAL A 316 -4.04 0.37 18.19
N GLU A 317 -2.74 0.47 18.51
CA GLU A 317 -2.13 -0.32 19.60
C GLU A 317 -2.68 0.06 20.98
N LYS A 318 -3.06 1.33 21.18
CA LYS A 318 -3.74 1.78 22.40
C LYS A 318 -5.18 1.30 22.50
N ASN A 319 -5.75 0.80 21.40
CA ASN A 319 -7.16 0.48 21.34
C ASN A 319 -7.45 -0.70 20.41
N LEU A 320 -7.16 -1.91 20.89
CA LEU A 320 -7.34 -3.13 20.11
C LEU A 320 -8.78 -3.37 19.64
N ALA A 321 -9.79 -2.75 20.27
CA ALA A 321 -11.17 -2.81 19.78
C ALA A 321 -11.34 -2.18 18.39
N ALA A 322 -10.47 -1.22 18.02
CA ALA A 322 -10.43 -0.65 16.67
C ALA A 322 -10.11 -1.71 15.60
N CYS A 323 -9.37 -2.77 15.95
CA CYS A 323 -8.99 -3.82 15.02
C CYS A 323 -10.19 -4.63 14.49
N SER A 324 -11.26 -4.75 15.27
CA SER A 324 -12.48 -5.44 14.82
C SER A 324 -13.33 -4.59 13.87
N ALA A 325 -13.04 -3.29 13.75
CA ALA A 325 -13.76 -2.36 12.89
C ALA A 325 -13.04 -2.08 11.55
N LEU A 326 -11.85 -2.65 11.35
CA LEU A 326 -10.97 -2.47 10.17
C LEU A 326 -10.99 -3.68 9.24
#